data_AF-A0A9W6GA48-F1
#
_entry.id   AF-A0A9W6GA48-F1
#
_cell.length_a   1.000
_cell.length_b   1.000
_cell.length_c   1.000
_cell.angle_alpha   90.00
_cell.angle_beta   90.00
_cell.angle_gamma   90.00
#
_symmetry.space_group_name_H-M   'P 1'
#
loop_
_entity.id
_entity.type
_entity.pdbx_description
1 polymer ?
#
loop_
_entity_poly.entity_id
_entity_poly.type
_entity_poly.pdbx_seq_one_letter_code
_entity_poly.pdbx_strand_id
1 'polypeptide(L)'
;MSYSLSARTMTRRLRRGLAATVVALLAAIARALGYRLLHLRDRGALGVADGAVPYRTTVFDDAVAGVANLDPALLAAVRRAASDASRDGLVFYVNSGWRSPEYQRHLRREAVSRYGSEEAASRWVSTPETSAHVAGHAVDIGPRASAAWLARHGAAYGLCQIYRNEPWHYELRPEAAVHGPPPMYADPSEDPRNRR
;
A
#
# COMPACT_ATOMS: atom_id res chain seq x y z
N MET A 1 -15.64 -30.92 -72.24
CA MET A 1 -16.50 -30.92 -71.04
C MET A 1 -15.65 -30.65 -69.80
N SER A 2 -15.95 -29.51 -69.16
CA SER A 2 -15.67 -29.00 -67.82
C SER A 2 -14.78 -29.77 -66.83
N TYR A 3 -13.66 -29.14 -66.44
CA TYR A 3 -13.09 -29.24 -65.08
C TYR A 3 -12.51 -27.88 -64.63
N SER A 4 -13.37 -26.86 -64.45
CA SER A 4 -12.98 -25.59 -63.82
C SER A 4 -14.02 -25.18 -62.75
N LEU A 5 -14.14 -26.00 -61.70
CA LEU A 5 -15.00 -25.68 -60.54
C LEU A 5 -14.42 -26.08 -59.17
N SER A 6 -13.18 -26.59 -59.10
CA SER A 6 -12.63 -27.10 -57.83
C SER A 6 -11.90 -26.03 -56.99
N ALA A 7 -11.22 -25.06 -57.61
CA ALA A 7 -10.38 -24.10 -56.89
C ALA A 7 -11.14 -23.00 -56.11
N ARG A 8 -12.33 -22.58 -56.60
CA ARG A 8 -13.14 -21.51 -55.96
C ARG A 8 -13.83 -21.97 -54.66
N THR A 9 -14.07 -23.26 -54.50
CA THR A 9 -14.82 -23.81 -53.36
C THR A 9 -13.90 -24.05 -52.15
N MET A 10 -12.66 -24.45 -52.39
CA MET A 10 -11.64 -24.70 -51.37
C MET A 10 -11.16 -23.41 -50.69
N THR A 11 -10.96 -22.34 -51.48
CA THR A 11 -10.59 -21.01 -50.98
C THR A 11 -11.67 -20.35 -50.13
N ARG A 12 -12.97 -20.59 -50.44
CA ARG A 12 -14.09 -20.12 -49.60
C ARG A 12 -14.19 -20.86 -48.26
N ARG A 13 -13.91 -22.16 -48.22
CA ARG A 13 -13.92 -22.95 -46.97
C ARG A 13 -12.76 -22.57 -46.04
N LEU A 14 -11.57 -22.37 -46.59
CA LEU A 14 -10.40 -21.88 -45.83
C LEU A 14 -10.60 -20.46 -45.27
N ARG A 15 -11.19 -19.54 -46.06
CA ARG A 15 -11.52 -18.18 -45.60
C ARG A 15 -12.61 -18.15 -44.52
N ARG A 16 -13.62 -19.03 -44.60
CA ARG A 16 -14.66 -19.16 -43.57
C ARG A 16 -14.13 -19.78 -42.29
N GLY A 17 -13.26 -20.78 -42.38
CA GLY A 17 -12.56 -21.36 -41.23
C GLY A 17 -11.69 -20.32 -40.53
N LEU A 18 -10.86 -19.59 -41.27
CA LEU A 18 -10.00 -18.54 -40.73
C LEU A 18 -10.81 -17.39 -40.09
N ALA A 19 -11.89 -16.93 -40.74
CA ALA A 19 -12.76 -15.89 -40.19
C ALA A 19 -13.47 -16.35 -38.90
N ALA A 20 -13.95 -17.60 -38.84
CA ALA A 20 -14.56 -18.15 -37.62
C ALA A 20 -13.55 -18.27 -36.47
N THR A 21 -12.31 -18.69 -36.75
CA THR A 21 -11.24 -18.75 -35.75
C THR A 21 -10.86 -17.36 -35.25
N VAL A 22 -10.74 -16.36 -36.13
CA VAL A 22 -10.46 -14.97 -35.74
C VAL A 22 -11.59 -14.39 -34.89
N VAL A 23 -12.86 -14.60 -35.27
CA VAL A 23 -14.01 -14.13 -34.48
C VAL A 23 -14.07 -14.81 -33.11
N ALA A 24 -13.81 -16.12 -33.03
CA ALA A 24 -13.75 -16.83 -31.76
C ALA A 24 -12.60 -16.33 -30.87
N LEU A 25 -11.43 -16.04 -31.45
CA LEU A 25 -10.29 -15.47 -30.73
C LEU A 25 -10.59 -14.06 -30.22
N LEU A 26 -11.18 -13.20 -31.07
CA LEU A 26 -11.57 -11.85 -30.69
C LEU A 26 -12.67 -11.86 -29.62
N ALA A 27 -13.65 -12.77 -29.71
CA ALA A 27 -14.66 -12.95 -28.68
C ALA A 27 -14.04 -13.43 -27.37
N ALA A 28 -13.08 -14.36 -27.41
CA ALA A 28 -12.37 -14.82 -26.21
C ALA A 28 -11.52 -13.71 -25.58
N ILE A 29 -10.84 -12.88 -26.39
CA ILE A 29 -10.08 -11.71 -25.92
C ILE A 29 -11.02 -10.64 -25.35
N ALA A 30 -12.12 -10.32 -26.03
CA ALA A 30 -13.12 -9.36 -25.54
C ALA A 30 -13.78 -9.85 -24.25
N ARG A 31 -14.02 -11.17 -24.12
CA ARG A 31 -14.52 -11.77 -22.89
C ARG A 31 -13.47 -11.75 -21.80
N ALA A 32 -12.20 -12.06 -22.08
CA ALA A 32 -11.11 -12.00 -21.11
C ALA A 32 -10.81 -10.56 -20.66
N LEU A 33 -10.77 -9.60 -21.59
CA LEU A 33 -10.64 -8.18 -21.30
C LEU A 33 -11.88 -7.64 -20.59
N GLY A 34 -13.08 -8.08 -20.96
CA GLY A 34 -14.33 -7.75 -20.28
C GLY A 34 -14.39 -8.30 -18.86
N TYR A 35 -14.01 -9.56 -18.64
CA TYR A 35 -13.85 -10.14 -17.30
C TYR A 35 -12.79 -9.39 -16.50
N ARG A 36 -11.67 -8.97 -17.12
CA ARG A 36 -10.61 -8.20 -16.45
C ARG A 36 -11.03 -6.76 -16.14
N LEU A 37 -11.79 -6.11 -17.02
CA LEU A 37 -12.37 -4.78 -16.78
C LEU A 37 -13.47 -4.83 -15.71
N LEU A 38 -14.30 -5.88 -15.71
CA LEU A 38 -15.32 -6.10 -14.69
C LEU A 38 -14.70 -6.47 -13.34
N HIS A 39 -13.61 -7.26 -13.30
CA HIS A 39 -12.84 -7.52 -12.07
C HIS A 39 -12.08 -6.30 -11.56
N LEU A 40 -11.68 -5.37 -12.43
CA LEU A 40 -11.15 -4.06 -12.02
C LEU A 40 -12.25 -3.16 -11.45
N ARG A 41 -13.51 -3.37 -11.86
CA ARG A 41 -14.67 -2.59 -11.43
C ARG A 41 -15.35 -3.12 -10.16
N ASP A 42 -15.07 -4.36 -9.76
CA ASP A 42 -15.80 -5.07 -8.69
C ASP A 42 -14.90 -5.44 -7.49
N ARG A 43 -14.02 -4.52 -7.10
CA ARG A 43 -13.49 -4.40 -5.73
C ARG A 43 -13.76 -2.97 -5.25
N GLY A 44 -14.40 -2.81 -4.09
CA GLY A 44 -14.63 -1.51 -3.45
C GLY A 44 -13.36 -0.64 -3.47
N ALA A 45 -13.46 0.48 -4.18
CA ALA A 45 -12.40 1.15 -4.93
C ALA A 45 -11.38 1.96 -4.11
N LEU A 46 -10.71 1.33 -3.14
CA LEU A 46 -9.60 1.96 -2.42
C LEU A 46 -8.31 1.87 -3.24
N GLY A 47 -7.80 3.02 -3.67
CA GLY A 47 -6.63 3.12 -4.57
C GLY A 47 -5.50 3.97 -3.99
N VAL A 48 -4.58 4.39 -4.85
CA VAL A 48 -3.45 5.26 -4.47
C VAL A 48 -3.94 6.57 -3.84
N ALA A 49 -5.06 7.12 -4.35
CA ALA A 49 -5.69 8.32 -3.79
C ALA A 49 -6.18 8.14 -2.34
N ASP A 50 -6.47 6.91 -1.93
CA ASP A 50 -6.92 6.56 -0.57
C ASP A 50 -5.76 6.22 0.37
N GLY A 51 -4.52 6.25 -0.11
CA GLY A 51 -3.32 5.88 0.66
C GLY A 51 -2.75 4.50 0.35
N ALA A 52 -3.18 3.83 -0.73
CA ALA A 52 -2.45 2.66 -1.21
C ALA A 52 -1.06 3.08 -1.67
N VAL A 53 -0.02 2.37 -1.23
CA VAL A 53 1.37 2.71 -1.56
C VAL A 53 1.89 1.72 -2.62
N PRO A 54 2.26 2.19 -3.83
CA PRO A 54 2.89 1.35 -4.83
C PRO A 54 4.20 0.69 -4.34
N TYR A 55 4.55 -0.45 -4.95
CA TYR A 55 5.79 -1.13 -4.62
C TYR A 55 7.01 -0.22 -4.88
N ARG A 56 7.94 -0.19 -3.92
CA ARG A 56 9.17 0.63 -3.92
C ARG A 56 8.93 2.14 -3.89
N THR A 57 7.76 2.60 -3.50
CA THR A 57 7.57 4.00 -3.10
C THR A 57 8.53 4.36 -1.96
N THR A 58 9.24 5.45 -2.14
CA THR A 58 10.16 6.07 -1.21
C THR A 58 9.52 7.28 -0.55
N VAL A 59 10.20 7.81 0.46
CA VAL A 59 9.78 9.03 1.17
C VAL A 59 9.90 10.30 0.31
N PHE A 60 10.40 10.20 -0.92
CA PHE A 60 10.57 11.30 -1.88
C PHE A 60 9.54 11.30 -3.01
N ASP A 61 8.62 10.32 -3.04
CA ASP A 61 7.61 10.20 -4.10
C ASP A 61 6.37 11.07 -3.80
N ASP A 62 6.51 12.38 -4.01
CA ASP A 62 5.47 13.40 -3.74
C ASP A 62 4.14 13.20 -4.50
N ALA A 63 4.12 12.35 -5.53
CA ALA A 63 2.90 12.05 -6.29
C ALA A 63 2.03 10.96 -5.64
N VAL A 64 2.55 10.23 -4.64
CA VAL A 64 1.81 9.17 -3.96
C VAL A 64 1.11 9.76 -2.74
N ALA A 65 -0.23 9.65 -2.67
CA ALA A 65 -1.01 10.28 -1.60
C ALA A 65 -0.56 9.83 -0.19
N GLY A 66 -0.15 8.56 -0.04
CA GLY A 66 0.40 8.05 1.21
C GLY A 66 1.69 8.75 1.67
N VAL A 67 2.42 9.42 0.77
CA VAL A 67 3.60 10.25 1.11
C VAL A 67 3.21 11.72 1.18
N ALA A 68 2.48 12.20 0.17
CA ALA A 68 2.12 13.61 0.01
C ALA A 68 1.27 14.18 1.15
N ASN A 69 0.42 13.33 1.76
CA ASN A 69 -0.51 13.73 2.82
C ASN A 69 0.03 13.44 4.23
N LEU A 70 1.31 13.06 4.37
CA LEU A 70 1.94 13.03 5.69
C LEU A 70 2.03 14.45 6.26
N ASP A 71 2.00 14.55 7.58
CA ASP A 71 2.31 15.81 8.24
C ASP A 71 3.66 16.36 7.74
N PRO A 72 3.74 17.64 7.34
CA PRO A 72 4.95 18.19 6.75
C PRO A 72 6.19 18.08 7.64
N ALA A 73 6.05 18.18 8.96
CA ALA A 73 7.17 18.06 9.88
C ALA A 73 7.65 16.60 9.98
N LEU A 74 6.72 15.64 10.02
CA LEU A 74 7.05 14.21 9.95
C LEU A 74 7.76 13.88 8.63
N LEU A 75 7.21 14.31 7.49
CA LEU A 75 7.80 14.04 6.17
C LEU A 75 9.22 14.64 6.07
N ALA A 76 9.42 15.86 6.57
CA ALA A 76 10.74 16.48 6.61
C ALA A 76 11.73 15.71 7.48
N ALA A 77 11.32 15.23 8.66
CA ALA A 77 12.17 14.42 9.54
C ALA A 77 12.56 13.09 8.91
N VAL A 78 11.60 12.38 8.31
CA VAL A 78 11.80 11.10 7.62
C VAL A 78 12.73 11.26 6.42
N ARG A 79 12.60 12.36 5.65
CA ARG A 79 13.51 12.65 4.53
C ARG A 79 14.94 12.89 4.97
N ARG A 80 15.16 13.65 6.05
CA ARG A 80 16.51 13.84 6.62
C ARG A 80 17.12 12.50 7.05
N ALA A 81 16.35 11.68 7.78
CA ALA A 81 16.78 10.36 8.19
C ALA A 81 17.11 9.45 6.98
N ALA A 82 16.26 9.46 5.94
CA ALA A 82 16.49 8.68 4.72
C ALA A 82 17.74 9.14 3.95
N SER A 83 17.97 10.45 3.84
CA SER A 83 19.20 10.97 3.23
C SER A 83 20.45 10.53 3.99
N ASP A 84 20.41 10.51 5.31
CA ASP A 84 21.56 10.09 6.12
C ASP A 84 21.78 8.57 6.05
N ALA A 85 20.71 7.78 6.16
CA ALA A 85 20.76 6.32 6.02
C ALA A 85 21.24 5.88 4.62
N SER A 86 21.06 6.70 3.59
CA SER A 86 21.58 6.41 2.24
C SER A 86 23.11 6.31 2.18
N ARG A 87 23.82 6.98 3.11
CA ARG A 87 25.28 6.86 3.24
C ARG A 87 25.72 5.48 3.72
N ASP A 88 24.82 4.76 4.37
CA ASP A 88 24.99 3.36 4.78
C ASP A 88 24.43 2.37 3.75
N GLY A 89 24.08 2.85 2.54
CA GLY A 89 23.52 2.03 1.46
C GLY A 89 22.05 1.62 1.68
N LEU A 90 21.34 2.25 2.61
CA LEU A 90 19.94 1.94 2.91
C LEU A 90 18.98 2.86 2.14
N VAL A 91 17.86 2.28 1.69
CA VAL A 91 16.77 3.02 1.07
C VAL A 91 15.53 2.87 1.94
N PHE A 92 14.84 3.97 2.21
CA PHE A 92 13.58 3.96 2.95
C PHE A 92 12.42 3.83 1.97
N TYR A 93 11.81 2.65 1.97
CA TYR A 93 10.55 2.42 1.29
C TYR A 93 9.39 2.64 2.27
N VAL A 94 8.34 3.30 1.80
CA VAL A 94 7.11 3.48 2.55
C VAL A 94 6.25 2.24 2.32
N ASN A 95 5.98 1.48 3.38
CA ASN A 95 5.03 0.36 3.34
C ASN A 95 3.59 0.86 3.54
N SER A 96 3.43 1.90 4.37
CA SER A 96 2.20 2.63 4.61
C SER A 96 2.54 4.04 5.09
N GLY A 97 1.74 5.03 4.69
CA GLY A 97 1.91 6.40 5.16
C GLY A 97 0.55 6.98 5.50
N TRP A 98 0.19 8.15 4.97
CA TRP A 98 -1.18 8.63 5.11
C TRP A 98 -2.19 7.69 4.44
N ARG A 99 -3.38 7.57 5.02
CA ARG A 99 -4.51 6.86 4.41
C ARG A 99 -5.85 7.44 4.77
N SER A 100 -6.84 7.28 3.90
CA SER A 100 -8.19 7.79 4.12
C SER A 100 -8.90 7.03 5.27
N PRO A 101 -9.89 7.67 5.94
CA PRO A 101 -10.75 6.98 6.90
C PRO A 101 -11.44 5.75 6.31
N GLU A 102 -11.84 5.79 5.04
CA GLU A 102 -12.45 4.70 4.30
C GLU A 102 -11.47 3.51 4.17
N TYR A 103 -10.20 3.80 3.85
CA TYR A 103 -9.14 2.79 3.82
C TYR A 103 -8.95 2.18 5.21
N GLN A 104 -8.84 3.00 6.25
CA GLN A 104 -8.71 2.49 7.62
C GLN A 104 -9.88 1.57 7.98
N ARG A 105 -11.12 1.95 7.67
CA ARG A 105 -12.31 1.11 7.92
C ARG A 105 -12.21 -0.23 7.22
N HIS A 106 -11.73 -0.25 5.99
CA HIS A 106 -11.52 -1.50 5.26
C HIS A 106 -10.48 -2.39 5.96
N LEU A 107 -9.31 -1.86 6.31
CA LEU A 107 -8.27 -2.64 7.00
C LEU A 107 -8.71 -3.12 8.38
N ARG A 108 -9.51 -2.32 9.09
CA ARG A 108 -10.10 -2.72 10.36
C ARG A 108 -11.03 -3.93 10.19
N ARG A 109 -11.90 -3.93 9.17
CA ARG A 109 -12.77 -5.08 8.86
C ARG A 109 -11.95 -6.32 8.48
N GLU A 110 -10.89 -6.17 7.68
CA GLU A 110 -9.99 -7.27 7.33
C GLU A 110 -9.30 -7.84 8.58
N ALA A 111 -8.84 -6.99 9.49
CA ALA A 111 -8.24 -7.41 10.75
C ALA A 111 -9.24 -8.15 11.65
N VAL A 112 -10.48 -7.68 11.75
CA VAL A 112 -11.54 -8.39 12.50
C VAL A 112 -11.82 -9.76 11.89
N SER A 113 -11.93 -9.84 10.56
CA SER A 113 -12.09 -11.12 9.84
C SER A 113 -10.93 -12.08 10.13
N ARG A 114 -9.70 -11.56 10.17
CA ARG A 114 -8.48 -12.34 10.41
C ARG A 114 -8.32 -12.79 11.87
N TYR A 115 -8.64 -11.93 12.83
CA TYR A 115 -8.35 -12.15 14.25
C TYR A 115 -9.57 -12.54 15.08
N GLY A 116 -10.76 -12.56 14.48
CA GLY A 116 -12.00 -13.10 15.07
C GLY A 116 -12.79 -12.12 15.93
N SER A 117 -12.20 -11.01 16.38
CA SER A 117 -12.91 -9.98 17.15
C SER A 117 -12.30 -8.59 16.96
N GLU A 118 -13.07 -7.56 17.28
CA GLU A 118 -12.56 -6.18 17.34
C GLU A 118 -11.45 -6.01 18.37
N GLU A 119 -11.56 -6.67 19.52
CA GLU A 119 -10.56 -6.64 20.58
C GLU A 119 -9.24 -7.29 20.12
N ALA A 120 -9.29 -8.44 19.46
CA ALA A 120 -8.07 -9.08 18.94
C ALA A 120 -7.45 -8.26 17.80
N ALA A 121 -8.29 -7.64 16.96
CA ALA A 121 -7.84 -6.80 15.87
C ALA A 121 -7.22 -5.47 16.34
N SER A 122 -7.60 -4.94 17.51
CA SER A 122 -7.13 -3.61 17.98
C SER A 122 -5.65 -3.61 18.34
N ARG A 123 -5.07 -4.80 18.55
CA ARG A 123 -3.62 -5.00 18.72
C ARG A 123 -2.81 -4.81 17.44
N TRP A 124 -3.46 -4.59 16.30
CA TRP A 124 -2.80 -4.47 15.00
C TRP A 124 -3.35 -3.32 14.13
N VAL A 125 -4.62 -2.96 14.29
CA VAL A 125 -5.27 -1.94 13.45
C VAL A 125 -6.21 -1.09 14.30
N SER A 126 -5.87 0.19 14.48
CA SER A 126 -6.71 1.19 15.15
C SER A 126 -8.00 1.51 14.38
N THR A 127 -8.92 2.24 15.01
CA THR A 127 -10.13 2.75 14.34
C THR A 127 -9.79 3.94 13.42
N PRO A 128 -10.69 4.33 12.48
CA PRO A 128 -10.53 5.53 11.65
C PRO A 128 -10.32 6.82 12.43
N GLU A 129 -10.97 6.93 13.59
CA GLU A 129 -10.98 8.15 14.41
C GLU A 129 -9.69 8.33 15.20
N THR A 130 -8.96 7.23 15.45
CA THR A 130 -7.79 7.21 16.35
C THR A 130 -6.48 6.91 15.64
N SER A 131 -6.53 6.43 14.40
CA SER A 131 -5.34 6.07 13.63
C SER A 131 -4.43 7.26 13.31
N ALA A 132 -3.17 7.15 13.73
CA ALA A 132 -2.13 8.11 13.39
C ALA A 132 -1.87 8.19 11.87
N HIS A 133 -2.07 7.10 11.12
CA HIS A 133 -1.97 7.13 9.65
C HIS A 133 -3.08 7.98 9.01
N VAL A 134 -4.30 7.95 9.57
CA VAL A 134 -5.40 8.80 9.08
C VAL A 134 -5.10 10.28 9.32
N ALA A 135 -4.49 10.59 10.47
CA ALA A 135 -4.04 11.93 10.80
C ALA A 135 -2.78 12.38 10.01
N GLY A 136 -2.13 11.48 9.24
CA GLY A 136 -0.85 11.76 8.59
C GLY A 136 0.35 11.83 9.55
N HIS A 137 0.18 11.39 10.80
CA HIS A 137 1.17 11.48 11.87
C HIS A 137 2.03 10.21 12.04
N ALA A 138 1.86 9.22 11.19
CA ALA A 138 2.62 7.97 11.21
C ALA A 138 3.08 7.54 9.81
N VAL A 139 4.21 6.84 9.78
CA VAL A 139 4.74 6.19 8.58
C VAL A 139 5.32 4.82 8.92
N ASP A 140 5.05 3.85 8.05
CA ASP A 140 5.61 2.50 8.12
C ASP A 140 6.80 2.39 7.16
N ILE A 141 7.99 2.17 7.70
CA ILE A 141 9.22 2.12 6.92
C ILE A 141 9.71 0.68 6.71
N GLY A 142 10.02 0.38 5.45
CA GLY A 142 10.72 -0.82 5.02
C GLY A 142 12.01 -0.49 4.25
N PRO A 143 12.81 -1.52 3.91
CA PRO A 143 12.73 -2.89 4.43
C PRO A 143 13.15 -2.96 5.92
N ARG A 144 13.09 -4.16 6.53
CA ARG A 144 13.45 -4.37 7.95
C ARG A 144 14.81 -3.79 8.34
N ALA A 145 15.78 -3.75 7.44
CA ALA A 145 17.08 -3.12 7.69
C ALA A 145 16.98 -1.61 7.91
N SER A 146 16.15 -0.91 7.14
CA SER A 146 15.87 0.53 7.29
C SER A 146 15.10 0.82 8.57
N ALA A 147 14.11 0.00 8.90
CA ALA A 147 13.43 0.06 10.19
C ALA A 147 14.41 -0.15 11.37
N ALA A 148 15.32 -1.13 11.28
CA ALA A 148 16.33 -1.37 12.31
C ALA A 148 17.34 -0.21 12.41
N TRP A 149 17.63 0.48 11.32
CA TRP A 149 18.43 1.71 11.34
C TRP A 149 17.70 2.82 12.07
N LEU A 150 16.41 3.05 11.78
CA LEU A 150 15.60 4.03 12.50
C LEU A 150 15.47 3.72 13.99
N ALA A 151 15.41 2.44 14.39
CA ALA A 151 15.40 2.08 15.80
C ALA A 151 16.66 2.54 16.55
N ARG A 152 17.81 2.64 15.86
CA ARG A 152 19.09 3.09 16.46
C ARG A 152 19.32 4.59 16.33
N HIS A 153 18.90 5.19 15.22
CA HIS A 153 19.27 6.56 14.84
C HIS A 153 18.08 7.53 14.85
N GLY A 154 16.85 7.03 14.86
CA GLY A 154 15.63 7.80 14.64
C GLY A 154 15.40 8.90 15.67
N ALA A 155 15.77 8.68 16.93
CA ALA A 155 15.60 9.67 18.00
C ALA A 155 16.26 11.02 17.68
N ALA A 156 17.43 11.02 17.02
CA ALA A 156 18.12 12.25 16.60
C ALA A 156 17.31 13.10 15.61
N TYR A 157 16.37 12.48 14.89
CA TYR A 157 15.45 13.14 13.96
C TYR A 157 14.07 13.38 14.57
N GLY A 158 13.87 13.01 15.84
CA GLY A 158 12.55 12.98 16.49
C GLY A 158 11.68 11.79 16.04
N LEU A 159 12.21 10.81 15.32
CA LEU A 159 11.44 9.67 14.81
C LEU A 159 11.49 8.53 15.83
N CYS A 160 10.34 8.16 16.37
CA CYS A 160 10.24 7.15 17.42
C CYS A 160 9.36 5.98 16.98
N GLN A 161 9.84 4.76 17.20
CA GLN A 161 8.98 3.59 17.20
C GLN A 161 8.02 3.69 18.39
N ILE A 162 6.72 3.54 18.15
CA ILE A 162 5.69 3.69 19.19
C ILE A 162 5.24 2.35 19.76
N TYR A 163 5.16 1.31 18.93
CA TYR A 163 4.63 0.01 19.30
C TYR A 163 5.70 -1.08 19.20
N ARG A 164 5.86 -1.88 20.26
CA ARG A 164 6.88 -2.96 20.29
C ARG A 164 6.64 -4.05 19.25
N ASN A 165 5.38 -4.35 18.94
CA ASN A 165 5.00 -5.35 17.94
C ASN A 165 5.10 -4.86 16.49
N GLU A 166 5.35 -3.56 16.27
CA GLU A 166 5.40 -2.93 14.94
C GLU A 166 6.73 -2.18 14.74
N PRO A 167 7.86 -2.90 14.52
CA PRO A 167 9.18 -2.29 14.34
C PRO A 167 9.29 -1.37 13.12
N TRP A 168 8.30 -1.39 12.23
CA TRP A 168 8.20 -0.53 11.06
C TRP A 168 7.46 0.79 11.32
N HIS A 169 6.66 0.91 12.39
CA HIS A 169 5.77 2.05 12.64
C HIS A 169 6.50 3.19 13.38
N TYR A 170 6.63 4.35 12.74
CA TYR A 170 7.30 5.52 13.30
C TYR A 170 6.37 6.74 13.32
N GLU A 171 6.47 7.51 14.41
CA GLU A 171 5.81 8.82 14.55
C GLU A 171 6.84 9.89 14.95
N LEU A 172 6.50 11.16 14.69
CA LEU A 172 7.31 12.29 15.12
C LEU A 172 7.07 12.60 16.60
N ARG A 173 8.17 12.73 17.36
CA ARG A 173 8.30 13.17 18.74
C ARG A 173 9.51 14.12 18.80
N PRO A 174 9.33 15.42 18.49
CA PRO A 174 10.45 16.35 18.33
C PRO A 174 11.40 16.38 19.53
N GLU A 175 10.86 16.21 20.73
CA GLU A 175 11.58 16.20 22.00
C GLU A 175 12.53 15.00 22.14
N ALA A 176 12.36 13.94 21.34
CA ALA A 176 13.19 12.74 21.42
C ALA A 176 14.65 12.99 21.02
N ALA A 177 14.94 14.05 20.27
CA ALA A 177 16.31 14.43 19.95
C ALA A 177 17.09 14.91 21.19
N VAL A 178 16.38 15.40 22.21
CA VAL A 178 16.97 15.92 23.46
C VAL A 178 16.81 14.92 24.61
N HIS A 179 15.62 14.32 24.73
CA HIS A 179 15.24 13.51 25.88
C HIS A 179 15.23 12.00 25.61
N GLY A 180 15.50 11.59 24.37
CA GLY A 180 15.35 10.21 23.93
C GLY A 180 13.89 9.84 23.62
N PRO A 181 13.66 8.67 23.00
CA PRO A 181 12.32 8.26 22.62
C PRO A 181 11.44 8.00 23.87
N PRO A 182 10.13 8.27 23.80
CA PRO A 182 9.21 7.88 24.87
C PRO A 182 9.15 6.34 25.00
N PRO A 183 8.69 5.82 26.15
CA PRO A 183 8.43 4.40 26.30
C PRO A 183 7.45 3.89 25.22
N MET A 184 7.77 2.74 24.63
CA MET A 184 6.89 2.08 23.66
C MET A 184 5.73 1.38 24.35
N TYR A 185 4.56 1.42 23.72
CA TYR A 185 3.43 0.55 24.09
C TYR A 185 3.69 -0.89 23.61
N ALA A 186 2.97 -1.86 24.19
CA ALA A 186 3.06 -3.25 23.72
C ALA A 186 2.55 -3.38 22.27
N ASP A 187 1.41 -2.77 22.00
CA ASP A 187 0.72 -2.72 20.72
C ASP A 187 -0.28 -1.53 20.70
N PRO A 188 -0.92 -1.22 19.55
CA PRO A 188 -1.85 -0.10 19.44
C PRO A 188 -3.03 -0.12 20.42
N SER A 189 -3.46 -1.27 20.94
CA SER A 189 -4.58 -1.34 21.90
C SER A 189 -4.23 -0.77 23.28
N GLU A 190 -2.94 -0.70 23.59
CA GLU A 190 -2.43 -0.12 24.83
C GLU A 190 -2.22 1.40 24.75
N ASP A 191 -2.32 2.01 23.56
CA ASP A 191 -2.19 3.45 23.38
C ASP A 191 -3.44 4.17 23.90
N PRO A 192 -3.33 5.09 24.88
CA PRO A 192 -4.48 5.86 25.38
C PRO A 192 -5.22 6.65 24.30
N ARG A 193 -4.54 7.01 23.20
CA ARG A 193 -5.16 7.70 22.06
C ARG A 193 -6.19 6.83 21.34
N ASN A 194 -6.05 5.50 21.42
CA ASN A 194 -6.89 4.52 20.74
C ASN A 194 -8.07 4.01 21.59
N ARG A 195 -8.22 4.48 22.84
CA ARG A 195 -9.25 4.01 23.79
C ARG A 195 -10.54 4.87 23.81
N ARG A 196 -10.83 5.57 22.71
CA ARG A 196 -11.98 6.49 22.61
C ARG A 196 -13.26 5.79 22.21
#